data_AF-A0A939X5I5-F1
#
_entry.id   AF-A0A939X5I5-F1
#
_cell.length_a   1.000
_cell.length_b   1.000
_cell.length_c   1.000
_cell.angle_alpha   90.00
_cell.angle_beta   90.00
_cell.angle_gamma   90.00
#
_symmetry.space_group_name_H-M   'P 1'
#
loop_
_entity.id
_entity.type
_entity.pdbx_description
1 polymer ?
#
loop_
_entity_poly.entity_id
_entity_poly.type
_entity_poly.pdbx_seq_one_letter_code
_entity_poly.pdbx_strand_id
1 'polypeptide(L)'
;QVLFGKEQEDASCERSEKISVSCVRSLISDHDGTAFVPRNRGRGVHETADGAGGEELTTTSLVTLLRDLRADLIKMDVEGNEHLALKGGENIILRDKPSLIVSCYHRSEDLFTLPLLLKKLVPEYNVYMRHHPHLLCWDTEFIFSV
;
A
#
# COMPACT_ATOMS: atom_id res chain seq x y z
N GLN A 1 0.54 5.03 5.84
CA GLN A 1 1.77 4.30 6.14
C GLN A 1 1.88 3.06 5.25
N VAL A 2 3.06 2.82 4.67
CA VAL A 2 3.36 1.55 3.97
C VAL A 2 4.48 0.84 4.72
N LEU A 3 4.31 -0.45 5.01
CA LEU A 3 5.31 -1.28 5.69
C LEU A 3 5.70 -2.45 4.80
N PHE A 4 6.99 -2.72 4.72
CA PHE A 4 7.56 -3.87 4.02
C PHE A 4 8.18 -4.83 5.03
N GLY A 5 7.78 -6.10 4.95
CA GLY A 5 8.40 -7.20 5.72
C GLY A 5 9.30 -8.04 4.82
N LYS A 6 10.40 -8.56 5.40
CA LYS A 6 11.23 -9.63 4.81
C LYS A 6 11.12 -10.87 5.69
N GLU A 7 11.02 -12.05 5.08
CA GLU A 7 11.40 -13.32 5.71
C GLU A 7 12.38 -14.04 4.79
N GLN A 8 13.53 -14.47 5.31
CA GLN A 8 14.56 -15.20 4.57
C GLN A 8 14.86 -16.51 5.31
N GLU A 9 14.44 -17.64 4.76
CA GLU A 9 14.70 -18.97 5.33
C GLU A 9 16.13 -19.44 5.04
N ASP A 10 17.02 -19.30 6.03
CA ASP A 10 18.28 -20.05 6.09
C ASP A 10 18.30 -20.89 7.38
N ALA A 11 18.20 -22.20 7.21
CA ALA A 11 18.19 -23.18 8.29
C ALA A 11 19.59 -23.39 8.91
N SER A 12 19.97 -22.53 9.85
CA SER A 12 20.86 -22.89 10.96
C SER A 12 20.82 -21.81 12.04
N CYS A 13 20.40 -22.19 13.24
CA CYS A 13 20.34 -21.36 14.43
C CYS A 13 21.69 -20.68 14.74
N GLU A 14 21.77 -19.36 14.53
CA GLU A 14 22.44 -18.31 15.32
C GLU A 14 22.65 -17.07 14.43
N ARG A 15 21.86 -16.00 14.62
CA ARG A 15 22.26 -14.58 14.44
C ARG A 15 21.05 -13.67 14.64
N SER A 16 21.22 -12.64 15.45
CA SER A 16 20.31 -11.49 15.46
C SER A 16 20.24 -10.90 14.05
N GLU A 17 19.16 -11.15 13.34
CA GLU A 17 18.90 -10.52 12.05
C GLU A 17 18.89 -9.00 12.25
N LYS A 18 19.77 -8.30 11.53
CA LYS A 18 19.76 -6.83 11.52
C LYS A 18 18.47 -6.38 10.86
N ILE A 19 17.47 -6.05 11.67
CA ILE A 19 16.25 -5.39 11.20
C ILE A 19 16.67 -4.04 10.62
N SER A 20 16.59 -3.90 9.30
CA SER A 20 16.83 -2.63 8.61
C SER A 20 15.50 -1.89 8.46
N VAL A 21 15.35 -0.76 9.14
CA VAL A 21 14.18 0.11 9.02
C VAL A 21 14.59 1.39 8.31
N SER A 22 13.90 1.71 7.21
CA SER A 22 14.02 2.99 6.52
C SER A 22 12.67 3.71 6.54
N CYS A 23 12.70 5.01 6.84
CA CYS A 23 11.52 5.86 6.81
C CYS A 23 11.62 6.79 5.61
N VAL A 24 10.67 6.70 4.69
CA VAL A 24 10.57 7.59 3.53
C VAL A 24 9.33 8.46 3.70
N ARG A 25 9.52 9.78 3.73
CA ARG A 25 8.41 10.74 3.78
C ARG A 25 8.02 11.10 2.35
N SER A 26 7.06 10.36 1.81
CA SER A 26 6.52 10.58 0.46
C SER A 26 5.07 10.12 0.39
N LEU A 27 4.30 10.72 -0.54
CA LEU A 27 2.99 10.24 -0.91
C LEU A 27 3.14 9.05 -1.86
N ILE A 28 2.45 7.94 -1.60
CA ILE A 28 2.51 6.78 -2.49
C ILE A 28 1.43 6.89 -3.56
N SER A 29 1.83 6.80 -4.82
CA SER A 29 0.95 6.95 -5.98
C SER A 29 1.39 6.07 -7.15
N ASP A 30 0.78 6.27 -8.33
CA ASP A 30 1.10 5.56 -9.56
C ASP A 30 2.31 6.11 -10.32
N HIS A 31 2.90 7.21 -9.84
CA HIS A 31 4.05 7.88 -10.46
C HIS A 31 4.98 8.52 -9.42
N ASP A 32 6.18 8.88 -9.87
CA ASP A 32 7.15 9.68 -9.12
C ASP A 32 7.08 11.14 -9.59
N GLY A 33 7.23 12.09 -8.67
CA GLY A 33 7.15 13.52 -8.98
C GLY A 33 6.52 14.33 -7.86
N THR A 34 5.54 15.16 -8.21
CA THR A 34 4.80 15.98 -7.25
C THR A 34 3.30 15.86 -7.48
N ALA A 35 2.55 15.86 -6.39
CA ALA A 35 1.11 15.87 -6.40
C ALA A 35 0.57 16.81 -5.32
N PHE A 36 -0.70 17.19 -5.47
CA PHE A 36 -1.35 18.13 -4.58
C PHE A 36 -2.33 17.41 -3.68
N VAL A 37 -2.23 17.72 -2.39
CA VAL A 37 -3.13 17.21 -1.36
C VAL A 37 -3.88 18.39 -0.75
N PRO A 38 -5.21 18.35 -0.59
CA PRO A 38 -5.98 19.44 0.00
C PRO A 38 -5.42 19.88 1.37
N ARG A 39 -5.33 21.20 1.62
CA ARG A 39 -4.88 21.74 2.91
C ARG A 39 -5.79 21.42 4.11
N ASN A 40 -6.94 20.78 3.87
CA ASN A 40 -7.78 20.29 4.95
C ASN A 40 -7.04 19.17 5.69
N ARG A 41 -6.65 19.43 6.94
CA ARG A 41 -5.98 18.47 7.83
C ARG A 41 -6.95 17.44 8.42
N GLY A 42 -7.92 16.99 7.63
CA GLY A 42 -8.88 15.96 7.99
C GLY A 42 -8.31 14.55 7.82
N ARG A 43 -9.14 13.53 8.00
CA ARG A 43 -8.84 12.14 7.61
C ARG A 43 -9.27 11.91 6.16
N GLY A 44 -8.66 10.93 5.47
CA GLY A 44 -8.98 10.61 4.08
C GLY A 44 -8.48 11.65 3.06
N VAL A 45 -7.40 12.36 3.41
CA VAL A 45 -6.80 13.35 2.51
C VAL A 45 -5.92 12.62 1.51
N HIS A 46 -6.30 12.72 0.24
CA HIS A 46 -5.69 11.99 -0.86
C HIS A 46 -5.23 12.95 -1.96
N GLU A 47 -4.54 12.38 -2.94
CA GLU A 47 -4.09 13.09 -4.13
C GLU A 47 -5.26 13.67 -4.92
N THR A 48 -5.08 14.92 -5.39
CA THR A 48 -6.04 15.64 -6.22
C THR A 48 -5.37 16.16 -7.49
N ALA A 49 -6.13 16.19 -8.58
CA ALA A 49 -5.64 16.62 -9.90
C ALA A 49 -5.39 18.14 -10.00
N ASP A 50 -6.09 18.95 -9.20
CA ASP A 50 -6.07 20.41 -9.31
C ASP A 50 -5.38 21.09 -8.12
N GLY A 51 -4.21 21.69 -8.38
CA GLY A 51 -3.37 22.41 -7.40
C GLY A 51 -3.96 23.73 -6.87
N ALA A 52 -5.25 24.02 -7.07
CA ALA A 52 -5.90 25.23 -6.60
C ALA A 52 -6.20 25.16 -5.09
N GLY A 53 -5.16 25.25 -4.26
CA GLY A 53 -5.25 25.35 -2.80
C GLY A 53 -4.69 24.17 -2.01
N GLY A 54 -4.10 23.17 -2.68
CA GLY A 54 -3.42 22.04 -2.06
C GLY A 54 -2.00 22.34 -1.58
N GLU A 55 -1.49 21.53 -0.66
CA GLU A 55 -0.08 21.41 -0.35
C GLU A 55 0.59 20.50 -1.39
N GLU A 56 1.72 20.95 -1.93
CA GLU A 56 2.53 20.16 -2.85
C GLU A 56 3.38 19.17 -2.06
N LEU A 57 3.23 17.88 -2.37
CA LEU A 57 3.98 16.79 -1.75
C LEU A 57 4.75 16.01 -2.81
N THR A 58 5.91 15.49 -2.42
CA THR A 58 6.64 14.52 -3.25
C THR A 58 5.85 13.23 -3.35
N THR A 59 5.74 12.70 -4.57
CA THR A 59 5.14 11.39 -4.85
C THR A 59 6.21 10.35 -5.14
N THR A 60 5.94 9.11 -4.76
CA THR A 60 6.81 7.97 -5.01
C THR A 60 6.00 6.72 -5.33
N SER A 61 6.40 6.03 -6.39
CA SER A 61 5.82 4.74 -6.77
C SER A 61 6.40 3.59 -5.95
N LEU A 62 5.67 2.47 -5.86
CA LEU A 62 6.19 1.26 -5.22
C LEU A 62 7.42 0.71 -5.95
N VAL A 63 7.49 0.88 -7.28
CA VAL A 63 8.65 0.51 -8.08
C VAL A 63 9.90 1.27 -7.63
N THR A 64 9.81 2.59 -7.46
CA THR A 64 10.95 3.41 -7.02
C THR A 64 11.32 3.17 -5.57
N LEU A 65 10.33 2.87 -4.72
CA LEU A 65 10.53 2.60 -3.30
C LEU A 65 11.23 1.27 -3.05
N LEU A 66 10.85 0.21 -3.78
CA LEU A 66 11.39 -1.14 -3.60
C LEU A 66 12.59 -1.43 -4.52
N ARG A 67 12.65 -0.82 -5.70
CA ARG A 67 13.71 -1.07 -6.71
C ARG A 67 13.90 -2.57 -6.96
N ASP A 68 15.07 -3.09 -6.60
CA ASP A 68 15.45 -4.50 -6.76
C ASP A 68 15.13 -5.36 -5.53
N LEU A 69 14.56 -4.77 -4.47
CA LEU A 69 14.14 -5.51 -3.28
C LEU A 69 12.86 -6.29 -3.60
N ARG A 70 12.88 -7.57 -3.26
CA ARG A 70 11.70 -8.43 -3.22
C ARG A 70 10.85 -8.10 -1.99
N ALA A 71 9.55 -7.94 -2.19
CA ALA A 71 8.59 -7.78 -1.11
C ALA A 71 7.91 -9.11 -0.76
N ASP A 72 7.90 -9.49 0.52
CA ASP A 72 7.13 -10.64 1.01
C ASP A 72 5.75 -10.22 1.50
N LEU A 73 5.69 -9.05 2.14
CA LEU A 73 4.48 -8.45 2.68
C LEU A 73 4.45 -6.95 2.35
N ILE A 74 3.32 -6.46 1.84
CA ILE A 74 3.03 -5.04 1.73
C ILE A 74 1.78 -4.75 2.56
N LYS A 75 1.95 -4.00 3.65
CA LYS A 75 0.82 -3.38 4.35
C LYS A 75 0.64 -1.96 3.85
N MET A 76 -0.58 -1.60 3.45
CA MET A 76 -0.91 -0.31 2.86
C MET A 76 -2.10 0.34 3.58
N ASP A 77 -1.87 1.57 4.01
CA ASP A 77 -2.87 2.46 4.58
C ASP A 77 -2.55 3.90 4.15
N VAL A 78 -3.00 4.31 2.96
CA VAL A 78 -2.50 5.53 2.28
C VAL A 78 -3.56 6.62 2.14
N GLU A 79 -4.57 6.59 2.98
CA GLU A 79 -5.58 7.66 3.17
C GLU A 79 -6.37 8.00 1.89
N GLY A 80 -6.69 7.01 1.06
CA GLY A 80 -7.53 7.15 -0.14
C GLY A 80 -6.77 6.97 -1.46
N ASN A 81 -5.44 6.84 -1.40
CA ASN A 81 -4.57 6.62 -2.55
C ASN A 81 -4.33 5.13 -2.87
N GLU A 82 -5.06 4.20 -2.25
CA GLU A 82 -4.79 2.75 -2.33
C GLU A 82 -4.79 2.26 -3.78
N HIS A 83 -5.79 2.67 -4.56
CA HIS A 83 -5.88 2.29 -5.96
C HIS A 83 -4.67 2.79 -6.79
N LEU A 84 -4.25 4.04 -6.59
CA LEU A 84 -3.10 4.62 -7.30
C LEU A 84 -1.79 3.95 -6.86
N ALA A 85 -1.61 3.72 -5.56
CA ALA A 85 -0.45 3.04 -5.01
C ALA A 85 -0.31 1.61 -5.55
N LEU A 86 -1.41 0.84 -5.63
CA LEU A 86 -1.41 -0.49 -6.24
C LEU A 86 -1.07 -0.44 -7.73
N LYS A 87 -1.64 0.52 -8.46
CA LYS A 87 -1.33 0.74 -9.89
C LYS A 87 0.16 1.06 -10.10
N GLY A 88 0.74 1.91 -9.25
CA GLY A 88 2.18 2.21 -9.24
C GLY A 88 3.10 1.06 -8.84
N GLY A 89 2.52 -0.04 -8.34
CA GLY A 89 3.24 -1.24 -7.94
C GLY A 89 2.88 -2.49 -8.73
N GLU A 90 2.11 -2.40 -9.82
CA GLU A 90 1.62 -3.57 -10.56
C GLU A 90 2.75 -4.55 -10.91
N ASN A 91 3.87 -4.03 -11.42
CA ASN A 91 5.04 -4.83 -11.78
C ASN A 91 5.67 -5.54 -10.57
N ILE A 92 5.70 -4.89 -9.40
CA ILE A 92 6.22 -5.49 -8.16
C ILE A 92 5.27 -6.59 -7.68
N ILE A 93 3.96 -6.32 -7.69
CA ILE A 93 2.95 -7.27 -7.23
C ILE A 93 2.92 -8.51 -8.13
N LEU A 94 3.05 -8.34 -9.45
CA LEU A 94 3.16 -9.45 -10.41
C LEU A 94 4.44 -10.26 -10.23
N ARG A 95 5.57 -9.58 -10.02
CA ARG A 95 6.90 -10.20 -9.86
C ARG A 95 7.00 -11.00 -8.58
N ASP A 96 6.61 -10.40 -7.45
CA ASP A 96 6.90 -10.94 -6.13
C ASP A 96 5.73 -11.71 -5.52
N LYS A 97 4.50 -11.43 -5.96
CA LYS A 97 3.24 -11.93 -5.40
C LYS A 97 3.20 -11.85 -3.86
N PRO A 98 3.49 -10.67 -3.27
CA PRO A 98 3.55 -10.51 -1.83
C PRO A 98 2.19 -10.78 -1.19
N SER A 99 2.18 -11.15 0.09
CA SER A 99 0.97 -10.97 0.88
C SER A 99 0.63 -9.48 0.94
N LEU A 100 -0.63 -9.11 0.73
CA LEU A 100 -1.08 -7.72 0.78
C LEU A 100 -2.07 -7.55 1.92
N ILE A 101 -1.90 -6.50 2.71
CA ILE A 101 -2.88 -6.04 3.69
C ILE A 101 -3.21 -4.60 3.32
N VAL A 102 -4.42 -4.36 2.81
CA VAL A 102 -4.81 -3.06 2.24
C VAL A 102 -6.03 -2.54 2.98
N SER A 103 -5.95 -1.33 3.54
CA SER A 103 -7.12 -0.68 4.14
C SER A 103 -8.16 -0.38 3.07
N CYS A 104 -9.44 -0.58 3.40
CA CYS A 104 -10.55 -0.43 2.45
C CYS A 104 -11.69 0.41 3.01
N TYR A 105 -11.40 1.27 3.99
CA TYR A 105 -12.38 2.15 4.64
C TYR A 105 -12.29 3.61 4.19
N HIS A 106 -11.25 3.99 3.43
CA HIS A 106 -11.05 5.38 3.00
C HIS A 106 -12.04 5.83 1.93
N ARG A 107 -12.38 4.96 0.98
CA ARG A 107 -13.41 5.21 -0.03
C ARG A 107 -14.38 4.04 -0.10
N SER A 108 -15.68 4.33 -0.19
CA SER A 108 -16.69 3.27 -0.33
C SER A 108 -16.49 2.41 -1.59
N GLU A 109 -15.87 2.98 -2.62
CA GLU A 109 -15.49 2.29 -3.84
C GLU A 109 -14.43 1.19 -3.61
N ASP A 110 -13.52 1.39 -2.65
CA ASP A 110 -12.38 0.48 -2.39
C ASP A 110 -12.84 -0.92 -1.96
N LEU A 111 -14.03 -1.02 -1.35
CA LEU A 111 -14.66 -2.30 -1.01
C LEU A 111 -14.89 -3.21 -2.23
N PHE A 112 -14.99 -2.62 -3.42
CA PHE A 112 -15.26 -3.34 -4.66
C PHE A 112 -14.06 -3.29 -5.61
N THR A 113 -13.43 -2.13 -5.78
CA THR A 113 -12.39 -1.96 -6.79
C THR A 113 -11.08 -2.65 -6.43
N LEU A 114 -10.65 -2.59 -5.17
CA LEU A 114 -9.40 -3.21 -4.73
C LEU A 114 -9.38 -4.74 -4.95
N PRO A 115 -10.41 -5.51 -4.51
CA PRO A 115 -10.39 -6.94 -4.72
C PRO A 115 -10.49 -7.31 -6.21
N LEU A 116 -11.26 -6.55 -7.00
CA LEU A 116 -11.36 -6.77 -8.45
C LEU A 116 -10.04 -6.46 -9.17
N LEU A 117 -9.37 -5.36 -8.81
CA LEU A 117 -8.08 -4.98 -9.37
C LEU A 117 -7.02 -6.06 -9.09
N LEU A 118 -6.88 -6.47 -7.83
CA LEU A 118 -5.85 -7.43 -7.43
C LEU A 118 -6.13 -8.84 -7.95
N LYS A 119 -7.40 -9.25 -8.06
CA LYS A 119 -7.75 -10.52 -8.71
C LYS A 119 -7.55 -10.50 -10.23
N LYS A 120 -7.73 -9.36 -10.87
CA LYS A 120 -7.39 -9.22 -12.29
C LYS A 120 -5.87 -9.28 -12.51
N LEU A 121 -5.11 -8.67 -11.61
CA LEU A 121 -3.65 -8.63 -11.68
C LEU A 121 -3.03 -9.98 -11.37
N VAL A 122 -3.44 -10.62 -10.27
CA VAL A 122 -2.96 -11.94 -9.83
C VAL A 122 -4.18 -12.82 -9.54
N PRO A 123 -4.63 -13.60 -10.55
CA PRO A 123 -5.81 -14.47 -10.42
C PRO A 123 -5.71 -15.48 -9.29
N GLU A 124 -4.49 -15.90 -8.94
CA GLU A 124 -4.24 -16.83 -7.84
C GLU A 124 -4.79 -16.31 -6.51
N TYR A 125 -4.65 -15.00 -6.17
CA TYR A 125 -4.69 -14.51 -4.78
C TYR A 125 -5.47 -15.36 -3.76
N ASN A 126 -6.78 -15.44 -3.60
CA ASN A 126 -7.47 -15.47 -2.29
C ASN A 126 -7.59 -14.10 -1.64
N VAL A 127 -8.83 -13.77 -1.30
CA VAL A 127 -9.24 -12.49 -0.74
C VAL A 127 -9.96 -12.78 0.55
N TYR A 128 -9.47 -12.20 1.64
CA TYR A 128 -10.10 -12.23 2.94
C TYR A 128 -10.39 -10.80 3.37
N MET A 129 -11.46 -10.59 4.12
CA MET A 129 -11.78 -9.30 4.72
C MET A 129 -11.75 -9.45 6.23
N ARG A 130 -11.11 -8.50 6.91
CA ARG A 130 -11.09 -8.40 8.37
C ARG A 130 -11.59 -7.03 8.78
N HIS A 131 -12.39 -7.01 9.84
CA HIS A 131 -12.79 -5.79 10.53
C HIS A 131 -12.34 -5.86 11.99
N HIS A 132 -11.65 -4.84 12.47
CA HIS A 132 -11.22 -4.77 13.86
C HIS A 132 -12.37 -4.31 14.76
N PRO A 133 -12.76 -5.11 15.78
CA PRO A 133 -14.02 -4.91 16.52
C PRO A 133 -14.09 -3.63 17.36
N HIS A 134 -13.01 -2.85 17.44
CA HIS A 134 -12.90 -1.71 18.34
C HIS A 134 -13.21 -0.35 17.68
N LEU A 135 -13.38 -0.28 16.36
CA LEU A 135 -13.69 0.94 15.62
C LEU A 135 -14.88 0.73 14.68
N LEU A 136 -15.94 1.52 14.85
CA LEU A 136 -17.23 1.30 14.16
C LEU A 136 -17.19 1.46 12.63
N CYS A 137 -16.24 2.23 12.10
CA CYS A 137 -16.16 2.53 10.66
C CYS A 137 -14.71 2.64 10.13
N TRP A 138 -13.74 2.23 10.92
CA TRP A 138 -12.30 2.28 10.60
C TRP A 138 -11.70 0.88 10.75
N ASP A 139 -10.47 0.69 10.26
CA ASP A 139 -9.74 -0.58 10.37
C ASP A 139 -10.47 -1.79 9.74
N THR A 140 -11.14 -1.56 8.61
CA THR A 140 -11.50 -2.66 7.69
C THR A 140 -10.37 -2.81 6.68
N GLU A 141 -9.80 -4.02 6.61
CA GLU A 141 -8.66 -4.35 5.75
C GLU A 141 -9.01 -5.58 4.89
N PHE A 142 -8.58 -5.55 3.63
CA PHE A 142 -8.47 -6.75 2.81
C PHE A 142 -7.10 -7.39 3.00
N ILE A 143 -7.10 -8.72 3.05
CA ILE A 143 -5.89 -9.54 3.07
C ILE A 143 -5.87 -10.38 1.79
N PHE A 144 -4.78 -10.29 1.04
CA PHE A 144 -4.53 -11.08 -0.16
C PHE A 144 -3.31 -11.97 0.05
N SER A 145 -3.43 -13.26 -0.24
CA SER A 145 -2.35 -14.24 -0.08
C SER A 145 -2.52 -15.37 -1.08
N VAL A 146 -1.46 -15.73 -1.81
CA VAL A 146 -1.48 -16.86 -2.76
C VAL A 146 -1.59 -18.23 -2.08
#